data_AF-A0A0P7IU91-F1
#
_entry.id   AF-A0A0P7IU91-F1
#
_cell.length_a   1.000
_cell.length_b   1.000
_cell.length_c   1.000
_cell.angle_alpha   90.00
_cell.angle_beta   90.00
_cell.angle_gamma   90.00
#
_symmetry.space_group_name_H-M   'P 1'
#
loop_
_entity.id
_entity.type
_entity.pdbx_description
1 polymer ?
#
loop_
_entity_poly.entity_id
_entity_poly.type
_entity_poly.pdbx_seq_one_letter_code
_entity_poly.pdbx_strand_id
1 'polypeptide(L)'
;MTDALDLLKSLRRPRLLIRAARFGMIDYNRDRDLKRLMKSPRTPSPASAVDGLIVEEARLEATRQAGDASYSVGRHVEVLIALMAEARLLPRKLKGV
;
A
#
# COMPACT_ATOMS: atom_id res chain seq x y z
N MET A 1 1.80 16.75 -3.31
CA MET A 1 2.14 15.86 -2.18
C MET A 1 0.98 15.00 -1.68
N THR A 2 -0.25 15.12 -2.21
CA THR A 2 -1.47 14.63 -1.55
C THR A 2 -2.08 13.34 -2.13
N ASP A 3 -1.71 12.91 -3.35
CA ASP A 3 -2.47 11.87 -4.06
C ASP A 3 -2.49 10.51 -3.34
N ALA A 4 -1.34 10.02 -2.87
CA ALA A 4 -1.28 8.74 -2.15
C ALA A 4 -2.00 8.78 -0.79
N LEU A 5 -1.96 9.93 -0.10
CA LEU A 5 -2.67 10.09 1.18
C LEU A 5 -4.17 10.21 0.97
N ASP A 6 -4.62 10.81 -0.12
CA ASP A 6 -6.04 10.92 -0.44
C ASP A 6 -6.63 9.56 -0.83
N LEU A 7 -5.87 8.73 -1.57
CA LEU A 7 -6.20 7.31 -1.78
C LEU A 7 -6.35 6.56 -0.44
N LEU A 8 -5.43 6.77 0.51
CA LEU A 8 -5.51 6.08 1.80
C LEU A 8 -6.62 6.61 2.72
N LYS A 9 -6.96 7.90 2.60
CA LYS A 9 -8.09 8.48 3.34
C LYS A 9 -9.41 7.87 2.89
N SER A 10 -9.59 7.57 1.60
CA SER A 10 -10.80 6.90 1.12
C SER A 10 -10.94 5.49 1.71
N LEU A 11 -9.81 4.84 2.02
CA LEU A 11 -9.77 3.55 2.69
C LEU A 11 -10.08 3.63 4.21
N ARG A 12 -10.00 4.79 4.87
CA ARG A 12 -10.27 4.95 6.34
C ARG A 12 -9.44 4.04 7.24
N ARG A 13 -8.11 4.23 7.26
CA ARG A 13 -7.18 3.42 8.07
C ARG A 13 -6.79 4.04 9.42
N PRO A 14 -6.45 3.21 10.44
CA PRO A 14 -5.89 3.70 11.70
C PRO A 14 -4.67 4.60 11.49
N ARG A 15 -4.63 5.76 12.17
CA ARG A 15 -3.57 6.77 11.97
C ARG A 15 -2.17 6.23 12.24
N LEU A 16 -2.04 5.24 13.13
CA LEU A 16 -0.75 4.63 13.47
C LEU A 16 -0.15 3.86 12.29
N LEU A 17 -0.94 3.05 11.58
CA LEU A 17 -0.49 2.30 10.40
C LEU A 17 -0.01 3.24 9.30
N ILE A 18 -0.77 4.31 9.07
CA ILE A 18 -0.40 5.35 8.10
C ILE A 18 0.91 6.03 8.49
N ARG A 19 1.12 6.34 9.77
CA ARG A 19 2.38 6.94 10.24
C ARG A 19 3.56 5.97 10.07
N ALA A 20 3.41 4.70 10.46
CA ALA A 20 4.46 3.69 10.30
C ALA A 20 4.85 3.53 8.82
N ALA A 21 3.87 3.41 7.93
CA ALA A 21 4.12 3.29 6.51
C ALA A 21 4.81 4.55 5.93
N ARG A 22 4.50 5.74 6.44
CA ARG A 22 5.17 6.97 6.01
C ARG A 22 6.67 6.99 6.31
N PHE A 23 7.09 6.46 7.45
CA PHE A 23 8.50 6.35 7.77
C PHE A 23 9.19 5.26 6.93
N GLY A 24 8.54 4.11 6.76
CA GLY A 24 9.09 3.01 5.97
C GLY A 24 9.23 3.28 4.46
N MET A 25 8.58 4.32 3.93
CA MET A 25 8.78 4.74 2.53
C MET A 25 10.24 5.13 2.21
N ILE A 26 11.02 5.57 3.21
CA ILE A 26 12.42 5.99 3.00
C ILE A 26 13.28 4.79 2.55
N ASP A 27 12.98 3.60 3.08
CA ASP A 27 13.75 2.38 2.85
C ASP A 27 13.14 1.46 1.76
N TYR A 28 12.05 1.91 1.13
CA TYR A 28 11.33 1.12 0.14
C TYR A 28 12.16 0.93 -1.14
N ASN A 29 12.43 -0.32 -1.48
CA ASN A 29 13.05 -0.70 -2.74
C ASN A 29 12.03 -1.40 -3.63
N ARG A 30 11.61 -0.72 -4.70
CA ARG A 30 10.57 -1.19 -5.62
C ARG A 30 10.83 -2.59 -6.16
N ASP A 31 12.02 -2.87 -6.68
CA ASP A 31 12.30 -4.15 -7.32
C ASP A 31 12.37 -5.31 -6.33
N ARG A 32 12.93 -5.09 -5.13
CA ARG A 32 13.04 -6.12 -4.09
C ARG A 32 11.69 -6.34 -3.39
N ASP A 33 11.09 -5.26 -2.90
CA ASP A 33 9.96 -5.33 -1.98
C ASP A 33 8.67 -5.63 -2.72
N LEU A 34 8.44 -5.04 -3.89
CA LEU A 34 7.21 -5.27 -4.65
C LEU A 34 7.12 -6.71 -5.17
N LYS A 35 8.22 -7.27 -5.68
CA LYS A 35 8.28 -8.68 -6.12
C LYS A 35 7.96 -9.63 -4.96
N ARG A 36 8.53 -9.38 -3.78
CA ARG A 36 8.28 -10.17 -2.57
C ARG A 36 6.83 -10.08 -2.12
N LEU A 37 6.27 -8.86 -2.07
CA LEU A 37 4.90 -8.62 -1.61
C LEU A 37 3.86 -9.22 -2.56
N MET A 38 4.07 -9.06 -3.88
CA MET A 38 3.15 -9.56 -4.91
C MET A 38 3.43 -11.00 -5.33
N LYS A 39 4.47 -11.65 -4.77
CA LYS A 39 4.95 -12.98 -5.16
C LYS A 39 5.12 -13.11 -6.68
N SER A 40 5.65 -12.05 -7.31
CA SER A 40 5.81 -11.95 -8.76
C SER A 40 7.28 -12.03 -9.15
N PRO A 41 7.64 -12.78 -10.21
CA PRO A 41 9.02 -12.85 -10.69
C PRO A 41 9.49 -11.55 -11.35
N ARG A 42 8.56 -10.70 -11.81
CA ARG A 42 8.85 -9.41 -12.44
C ARG A 42 8.15 -8.28 -11.71
N THR A 43 8.79 -7.11 -11.70
CA THR A 43 8.21 -5.90 -11.12
C THR A 43 7.05 -5.44 -12.01
N PRO A 44 5.80 -5.42 -11.51
CA PRO A 44 4.66 -5.01 -12.31
C PRO A 44 4.69 -3.51 -12.63
N SER A 45 3.81 -3.06 -13.54
CA SER A 45 3.61 -1.64 -13.76
C SER A 45 3.01 -0.99 -12.50
N PRO A 46 3.25 0.32 -12.24
CA PRO A 46 2.70 0.98 -11.06
C PRO A 46 1.17 0.87 -10.93
N ALA A 47 0.44 0.94 -12.05
CA ALA A 47 -1.01 0.78 -12.05
C ALA A 47 -1.43 -0.62 -11.56
N SER A 48 -0.87 -1.67 -12.17
CA SER A 48 -1.14 -3.05 -11.76
C SER A 48 -0.69 -3.35 -10.33
N ALA A 49 0.43 -2.74 -9.90
CA ALA A 49 0.92 -2.83 -8.54
C ALA A 49 -0.08 -2.24 -7.54
N VAL A 50 -0.55 -1.01 -7.79
CA VAL A 50 -1.53 -0.34 -6.93
C VAL A 50 -2.82 -1.14 -6.82
N ASP A 51 -3.35 -1.65 -7.94
CA ASP A 51 -4.59 -2.44 -7.92
C ASP A 51 -4.45 -3.70 -7.06
N GLY A 52 -3.35 -4.46 -7.25
CA GLY A 52 -3.08 -5.64 -6.45
C GLY A 52 -2.83 -5.34 -4.96
N LEU A 53 -2.13 -4.25 -4.67
CA LEU A 53 -1.85 -3.82 -3.30
C LEU A 53 -3.13 -3.36 -2.58
N ILE A 54 -4.09 -2.73 -3.26
CA ILE A 54 -5.39 -2.37 -2.68
C ILE A 54 -6.16 -3.64 -2.24
N VAL A 55 -6.15 -4.68 -3.08
CA VAL A 55 -6.81 -5.96 -2.76
C VAL A 55 -6.16 -6.63 -1.54
N GLU A 56 -4.83 -6.71 -1.52
CA GLU A 56 -4.10 -7.30 -0.39
C GLU A 56 -4.28 -6.48 0.90
N GLU A 57 -4.32 -5.15 0.79
CA GLU A 57 -4.54 -4.26 1.92
C GLU A 57 -5.95 -4.43 2.49
N ALA A 58 -6.98 -4.48 1.64
CA ALA A 58 -8.35 -4.74 2.08
C ALA A 58 -8.49 -6.10 2.78
N ARG A 59 -7.80 -7.13 2.29
CA ARG A 59 -7.74 -8.44 2.95
C ARG A 59 -7.11 -8.34 4.34
N LEU A 60 -5.98 -7.67 4.48
CA LEU A 60 -5.29 -7.51 5.77
C LEU A 60 -6.12 -6.68 6.76
N GLU A 61 -6.84 -5.68 6.28
CA GLU A 61 -7.77 -4.91 7.12
C GLU A 61 -8.94 -5.76 7.59
N ALA A 62 -9.53 -6.60 6.74
CA ALA A 62 -10.58 -7.53 7.14
C ALA A 62 -10.08 -8.52 8.21
N THR A 63 -8.90 -9.12 8.01
CA THR A 63 -8.24 -10.00 9.00
C THR A 63 -7.98 -9.26 10.32
N ARG A 64 -7.54 -7.99 10.26
CA ARG A 64 -7.33 -7.15 11.45
C ARG A 64 -8.64 -6.90 12.21
N GLN A 65 -9.72 -6.58 11.50
CA GLN A 65 -11.02 -6.30 12.11
C GLN A 65 -11.66 -7.55 12.72
N ALA A 66 -11.43 -8.73 12.12
CA ALA A 66 -11.88 -10.01 12.65
C ALA A 66 -11.09 -10.45 13.90
N GLY A 67 -9.96 -9.82 14.24
CA GLY A 67 -9.09 -10.25 15.32
C GLY A 67 -8.43 -11.61 15.06
N ASP A 68 -8.27 -11.97 13.78
CA ASP A 68 -7.77 -13.27 13.36
C ASP A 68 -6.29 -13.43 13.72
N ALA A 69 -5.91 -14.59 14.25
CA ALA A 69 -4.55 -14.90 14.70
C ALA A 69 -3.50 -14.88 13.57
N SER A 70 -3.92 -14.98 12.32
CA SER A 70 -3.05 -14.83 11.14
C SER A 70 -2.72 -13.38 10.80
N TYR A 71 -3.32 -12.40 11.48
CA TYR A 71 -3.05 -10.98 11.24
C TYR A 71 -1.59 -10.64 11.56
N SER A 72 -0.88 -10.12 10.55
CA SER A 72 0.46 -9.54 10.73
C SER A 72 0.41 -8.03 10.49
N VAL A 73 0.60 -7.27 11.58
CA VAL A 73 0.73 -5.81 11.51
C VAL A 73 1.94 -5.39 10.66
N GLY A 74 3.05 -6.14 10.74
CA GLY A 74 4.24 -5.90 9.92
C GLY A 74 3.93 -6.01 8.43
N ARG A 75 3.25 -7.08 8.01
CA ARG A 75 2.82 -7.26 6.62
C ARG A 75 1.88 -6.15 6.16
N HIS A 76 0.94 -5.73 7.01
CA HIS A 76 0.03 -4.63 6.71
C HIS A 76 0.81 -3.33 6.48
N VAL A 77 1.78 -3.00 7.34
CA VAL A 77 2.63 -1.83 7.15
C VAL A 77 3.45 -1.92 5.85
N GLU A 78 4.03 -3.08 5.52
CA GLU A 78 4.77 -3.27 4.26
C GLU A 78 3.89 -3.03 3.02
N VAL A 79 2.66 -3.54 3.02
CA VAL A 79 1.69 -3.31 1.93
C VAL A 79 1.33 -1.83 1.82
N LEU A 80 1.10 -1.14 2.94
CA LEU A 80 0.83 0.30 2.94
C LEU A 80 2.03 1.13 2.46
N ILE A 81 3.26 0.75 2.80
CA ILE A 81 4.49 1.39 2.30
C ILE A 81 4.51 1.29 0.77
N ALA A 82 4.37 0.07 0.25
CA ALA A 82 4.37 -0.18 -1.19
C ALA A 82 3.23 0.57 -1.88
N LEU A 83 2.02 0.56 -1.31
CA LEU A 83 0.87 1.25 -1.88
C LEU A 83 1.10 2.76 -1.97
N MET A 84 1.65 3.38 -0.91
CA MET A 84 1.99 4.81 -0.91
C MET A 84 3.07 5.15 -1.94
N ALA A 85 4.09 4.29 -2.05
CA ALA A 85 5.20 4.50 -2.97
C ALA A 85 4.74 4.36 -4.43
N GLU A 86 4.04 3.28 -4.76
CA GLU A 86 3.55 3.03 -6.12
C GLU A 86 2.49 4.06 -6.56
N ALA A 87 1.62 4.51 -5.65
CA ALA A 87 0.64 5.55 -5.95
C ALA A 87 1.29 6.89 -6.36
N ARG A 88 2.51 7.19 -5.92
CA ARG A 88 3.25 8.40 -6.34
C ARG A 88 3.78 8.30 -7.77
N LEU A 89 3.93 7.08 -8.30
CA LEU A 89 4.40 6.82 -9.66
C LEU A 89 3.26 6.90 -10.67
N LEU A 90 2.01 6.90 -10.22
CA LEU A 90 0.86 7.08 -11.10
C LEU A 90 0.81 8.52 -11.62
N PRO A 91 0.42 8.73 -12.89
CA PRO A 91 0.16 10.06 -13.38
C PRO A 91 -0.92 10.70 -12.50
N ARG A 92 -0.68 11.94 -12.07
CA ARG A 92 -1.68 12.68 -11.31
C ARG A 92 -2.94 12.77 -12.16
N LYS A 93 -4.02 12.14 -11.73
CA LYS A 93 -5.33 12.44 -12.31
C LYS A 93 -5.57 13.92 -12.03
N LEU A 94 -5.40 14.76 -13.04
CA LEU A 94 -5.97 16.10 -13.05
C LEU A 94 -7.45 15.88 -12.74
N LYS A 95 -7.89 16.30 -11.56
CA LYS A 95 -9.32 16.31 -11.25
C LYS A 95 -9.95 17.13 -12.37
N GLY A 96 -10.71 16.46 -13.22
CA GLY A 96 -11.51 17.10 -14.25
C GLY A 96 -12.37 18.17 -13.59
N VAL A 97 -12.37 19.33 -14.23
CA VAL A 97 -13.17 20.52 -13.98
C VAL A 97 -14.63 20.17 -13.68
#